data_AF-D2VSD8-F1
#
_entry.id   AF-D2VSD8-F1
#
_cell.length_a   1.000
_cell.length_b   1.000
_cell.length_c   1.000
_cell.angle_alpha   90.00
_cell.angle_beta   90.00
_cell.angle_gamma   90.00
#
_symmetry.space_group_name_H-M   'P 1'
#
loop_
_entity.id
_entity.type
_entity.pdbx_description
1 polymer ?
#
loop_
_entity_poly.entity_id
_entity_poly.type
_entity_poly.pdbx_seq_one_letter_code
_entity_poly.pdbx_strand_id
1 'polypeptide(L)'
;MKGVDEYFGNQDGNSDLTRIYIHLGVSGNTIMYEIEERGKNEKSFRVPDEQGEAPQKEPINNNLCIDNYLNCKLNVDQLVEEVNEHLENCKTHIPLSDLVLDSANDKIKYSLIVKSTKDAISEQEDIRKLEDYTSNLEKCVSLITKNGSFCKKSNNAGLFICNYCYYSSLHHTQPKHNCYSLFIHVPPHDLINIDNQIEFVKALVHCIVKQLS
;
A
#
# COMPACT_ATOMS: atom_id res chain seq x y z
N MET A 1 7.97 12.99 -17.17
CA MET A 1 6.74 12.28 -16.73
C MET A 1 5.49 12.85 -17.42
N LYS A 2 4.84 12.08 -18.30
CA LYS A 2 3.56 12.44 -18.96
C LYS A 2 2.40 11.48 -18.64
N GLY A 3 2.65 10.45 -17.82
CA GLY A 3 1.77 9.29 -17.72
C GLY A 3 0.38 9.58 -17.15
N VAL A 4 0.28 10.19 -15.96
CA VAL A 4 -1.02 10.33 -15.28
C VAL A 4 -1.97 11.29 -16.01
N ASP A 5 -1.41 12.39 -16.53
CA ASP A 5 -2.17 13.40 -17.27
C ASP A 5 -2.77 12.86 -18.58
N GLU A 6 -2.12 11.86 -19.19
CA GLU A 6 -2.61 11.17 -20.40
C GLU A 6 -3.79 10.22 -20.12
N TYR A 7 -3.93 9.71 -18.89
CA TYR A 7 -5.05 8.82 -18.51
C TYR A 7 -6.34 9.56 -18.18
N PHE A 8 -6.25 10.86 -17.87
CA PHE A 8 -7.41 11.72 -17.65
C PHE A 8 -7.99 12.19 -19.00
N GLY A 9 -8.54 11.25 -19.78
CA GLY A 9 -9.10 11.56 -21.09
C GLY A 9 -10.13 12.71 -21.10
N ASN A 10 -10.35 13.30 -22.28
CA ASN A 10 -11.44 14.26 -22.54
C ASN A 10 -12.80 13.54 -22.47
N GLN A 11 -13.33 13.32 -21.28
CA GLN A 11 -14.55 12.53 -21.05
C GLN A 11 -15.58 13.36 -20.27
N ASP A 12 -16.00 14.48 -20.85
CA ASP A 12 -17.09 15.35 -20.36
C ASP A 12 -18.49 14.80 -20.73
N GLY A 13 -18.64 13.49 -20.90
CA GLY A 13 -19.79 12.90 -21.61
C GLY A 13 -20.97 12.39 -20.78
N ASN A 14 -20.89 12.31 -19.44
CA ASN A 14 -22.03 11.92 -18.60
C ASN A 14 -21.80 12.36 -17.14
N SER A 15 -22.65 13.25 -16.63
CA SER A 15 -22.60 13.81 -15.26
C SER A 15 -23.00 12.81 -14.18
N ASP A 16 -23.68 11.73 -14.55
CA ASP A 16 -24.31 10.81 -13.60
C ASP A 16 -23.40 9.63 -13.24
N LEU A 17 -22.27 9.46 -13.93
CA LEU A 17 -21.31 8.38 -13.67
C LEU A 17 -20.33 8.75 -12.55
N THR A 18 -20.30 7.92 -11.51
CA THR A 18 -19.24 7.93 -10.49
C THR A 18 -17.95 7.34 -11.07
N ARG A 19 -16.86 8.10 -11.05
CA ARG A 19 -15.53 7.67 -11.49
C ARG A 19 -14.57 7.60 -10.31
N ILE A 20 -13.76 6.55 -10.26
CA ILE A 20 -12.81 6.30 -9.19
C ILE A 20 -11.49 5.89 -9.81
N TYR A 21 -10.43 6.64 -9.51
CA TYR A 21 -9.06 6.32 -9.88
C TYR A 21 -8.39 5.67 -8.66
N ILE A 22 -8.01 4.40 -8.80
CA ILE A 22 -7.32 3.65 -7.74
C ILE A 22 -5.89 3.42 -8.20
N HIS A 23 -4.94 3.91 -7.42
CA HIS A 23 -3.51 3.75 -7.68
C HIS A 23 -2.92 2.78 -6.66
N LEU A 24 -2.13 1.82 -7.16
CA LEU A 24 -1.41 0.85 -6.34
C LEU A 24 0.09 1.09 -6.50
N GLY A 25 0.80 1.26 -5.38
CA GLY A 25 2.25 1.42 -5.36
C GLY A 25 2.89 0.43 -4.40
N VAL A 26 3.93 -0.28 -4.83
CA VAL A 26 4.64 -1.20 -3.93
C VAL A 26 5.51 -0.41 -2.95
N SER A 27 5.36 -0.69 -1.65
CA SER A 27 6.23 -0.15 -0.61
C SER A 27 7.06 -1.28 0.01
N GLY A 28 8.37 -1.27 -0.21
CA GLY A 28 9.30 -2.26 0.37
C GLY A 28 9.44 -2.19 1.89
N ASN A 29 8.84 -1.19 2.54
CA ASN A 29 8.97 -0.94 3.97
C ASN A 29 7.68 -1.25 4.75
N THR A 30 6.58 -1.61 4.07
CA THR A 30 5.31 -1.92 4.72
C THR A 30 5.00 -3.41 4.66
N ILE A 31 4.44 -3.91 5.75
CA ILE A 31 3.86 -5.25 5.85
C ILE A 31 2.32 -5.21 5.79
N MET A 32 1.73 -4.01 5.82
CA MET A 32 0.27 -3.78 5.77
C MET A 32 -0.08 -2.97 4.52
N TYR A 33 -1.34 -3.03 4.10
CA TYR A 33 -1.84 -2.09 3.12
C TYR A 33 -2.00 -0.71 3.76
N GLU A 34 -1.47 0.32 3.11
CA GLU A 34 -1.56 1.70 3.61
C GLU A 34 -2.46 2.50 2.67
N ILE A 35 -3.62 2.90 3.17
CA ILE A 35 -4.59 3.70 2.42
C ILE A 35 -4.25 5.17 2.64
N GLU A 36 -3.81 5.86 1.58
CA GLU A 36 -3.29 7.22 1.66
C GLU A 36 -4.43 8.25 1.72
N GLU A 37 -4.48 9.04 2.79
CA GLU A 37 -5.47 10.12 2.96
C GLU A 37 -5.17 11.32 2.07
N ARG A 38 -3.89 11.59 1.78
CA ARG A 38 -3.47 12.84 1.16
C ARG A 38 -2.19 12.73 0.33
N GLY A 39 -2.09 13.57 -0.68
CA GLY A 39 -0.86 13.82 -1.44
C GLY A 39 -0.26 15.17 -1.09
N LYS A 40 1.07 15.28 -1.14
CA LYS A 40 1.82 16.53 -0.96
C LYS A 40 2.17 17.13 -2.33
N ASN A 41 2.12 18.45 -2.46
CA ASN A 41 2.53 19.18 -3.67
C ASN A 41 4.06 19.22 -3.86
N GLU A 42 4.74 18.10 -3.72
CA GLU A 42 6.20 18.01 -3.79
C GLU A 42 6.63 16.75 -4.55
N LYS A 43 7.58 16.92 -5.46
CA LYS A 43 8.34 15.83 -6.08
C LYS A 43 9.82 15.99 -5.70
N SER A 44 10.31 15.04 -4.89
CA SER A 44 11.69 14.99 -4.39
C SER A 44 12.20 13.56 -4.54
N PHE A 45 12.81 13.30 -5.70
CA PHE A 45 13.09 11.95 -6.16
C PHE A 45 14.45 11.47 -5.66
N ARG A 46 14.45 10.44 -4.81
CA ARG A 46 15.69 9.88 -4.22
C ARG A 46 16.60 9.19 -5.25
N VAL A 47 16.03 8.74 -6.36
CA VAL A 47 16.70 8.10 -7.49
C VAL A 47 16.04 8.61 -8.79
N PRO A 48 16.75 8.59 -9.93
CA PRO A 48 16.13 8.94 -11.21
C PRO A 48 14.91 8.06 -11.52
N ASP A 49 13.90 8.62 -12.18
CA ASP A 49 12.82 7.85 -12.78
C ASP A 49 13.28 7.14 -14.08
N GLU A 50 12.37 6.44 -14.75
CA GLU A 50 12.67 5.73 -16.01
C GLU A 50 13.04 6.66 -17.18
N GLN A 51 12.82 7.96 -17.04
CA GLN A 51 13.23 8.99 -18.01
C GLN A 51 14.57 9.64 -17.61
N GLY A 52 15.17 9.23 -16.49
CA GLY A 52 16.40 9.79 -15.95
C GLY A 52 16.20 11.06 -15.12
N GLU A 53 14.96 11.44 -14.81
CA GLU A 53 14.64 12.67 -14.08
C GLU A 53 14.70 12.44 -12.56
N ALA A 54 15.34 13.34 -11.82
CA ALA A 54 15.49 13.28 -10.37
C ALA A 54 15.21 14.65 -9.70
N PRO A 55 14.00 15.21 -9.85
CA PRO A 55 13.62 16.51 -9.30
C PRO A 55 13.86 16.58 -7.79
N GLN A 56 14.27 17.77 -7.31
CA GLN A 56 14.59 17.99 -5.89
C GLN A 56 13.81 19.19 -5.36
N LYS A 57 12.90 18.96 -4.40
CA LYS A 57 12.08 20.00 -3.76
C LYS A 57 11.37 20.90 -4.77
N GLU A 58 10.79 20.28 -5.78
CA GLU A 58 10.02 20.97 -6.79
C GLU A 58 8.52 20.77 -6.53
N PRO A 59 7.68 21.80 -6.76
CA PRO A 59 6.24 21.63 -6.71
C PRO A 59 5.75 20.75 -7.87
N ILE A 60 4.67 20.02 -7.64
CA ILE A 60 3.97 19.27 -8.70
C ILE A 60 3.08 20.24 -9.48
N ASN A 61 2.36 21.10 -8.77
CA ASN A 61 1.58 22.21 -9.29
C ASN A 61 2.28 23.54 -8.93
N ASN A 62 2.83 24.21 -9.95
CA ASN A 62 3.54 25.48 -9.82
C ASN A 62 2.67 26.65 -9.34
N ASN A 63 1.34 26.52 -9.37
CA ASN A 63 0.42 27.56 -8.90
C ASN A 63 0.13 27.48 -7.39
N LEU A 64 0.62 26.45 -6.69
CA LEU A 64 0.36 26.19 -5.28
C LEU A 64 1.68 26.11 -4.49
N CYS A 65 1.61 26.37 -3.18
CA CYS A 65 2.76 26.19 -2.29
C CYS A 65 3.23 24.73 -2.30
N ILE A 66 4.55 24.48 -2.21
CA ILE A 66 5.13 23.13 -2.16
C ILE A 66 4.65 22.31 -0.95
N ASP A 67 4.32 22.98 0.16
CA ASP A 67 3.77 22.35 1.36
C ASP A 67 2.24 22.22 1.33
N ASN A 68 1.61 22.48 0.17
CA ASN A 68 0.19 22.23 0.00
C ASN A 68 -0.09 20.72 0.01
N TYR A 69 -1.21 20.35 0.65
CA TYR A 69 -1.74 19.00 0.63
C TYR A 69 -3.12 19.00 -0.03
N LEU A 70 -3.42 17.93 -0.76
CA LEU A 70 -4.76 17.60 -1.19
C LEU A 70 -5.19 16.33 -0.47
N ASN A 71 -6.41 16.33 0.08
CA ASN A 71 -6.98 15.16 0.73
C ASN A 71 -7.87 14.38 -0.25
N CYS A 72 -8.00 13.09 -0.03
CA CYS A 72 -9.03 12.27 -0.65
C CYS A 72 -10.42 12.79 -0.27
N LYS A 73 -11.39 12.64 -1.18
CA LYS A 73 -12.81 12.95 -0.90
C LYS A 73 -13.55 11.79 -0.24
N LEU A 74 -12.97 10.58 -0.25
CA LEU A 74 -13.48 9.41 0.45
C LEU A 74 -13.20 9.54 1.95
N ASN A 75 -14.07 8.98 2.79
CA ASN A 75 -13.78 8.89 4.23
C ASN A 75 -12.87 7.69 4.47
N VAL A 76 -11.56 7.96 4.54
CA VAL A 76 -10.51 6.94 4.65
C VAL A 76 -10.55 6.21 5.99
N ASP A 77 -10.92 6.89 7.08
CA ASP A 77 -11.04 6.23 8.39
C ASP A 77 -12.13 5.16 8.36
N GLN A 78 -13.31 5.49 7.81
CA GLN A 78 -14.39 4.51 7.62
C GLN A 78 -13.97 3.38 6.67
N LEU A 79 -13.28 3.68 5.56
CA LEU A 79 -12.82 2.65 4.63
C LEU A 79 -11.87 1.66 5.31
N VAL A 80 -10.94 2.13 6.13
CA VAL A 80 -10.01 1.27 6.86
C VAL A 80 -10.75 0.35 7.82
N GLU A 81 -11.72 0.87 8.58
CA GLU A 81 -12.56 0.09 9.49
C GLU A 81 -13.34 -0.99 8.71
N GLU A 82 -14.10 -0.59 7.69
CA GLU A 82 -14.96 -1.49 6.94
C GLU A 82 -14.18 -2.57 6.17
N VAL A 83 -13.01 -2.23 5.61
CA VAL A 83 -12.19 -3.22 4.89
C VAL A 83 -11.60 -4.24 5.85
N ASN A 84 -11.13 -3.81 7.02
CA ASN A 84 -10.62 -4.73 8.04
C ASN A 84 -11.73 -5.66 8.55
N GLU A 85 -12.91 -5.12 8.86
CA GLU A 85 -14.08 -5.92 9.26
C GLU A 85 -14.50 -6.91 8.16
N HIS A 86 -14.50 -6.47 6.90
CA HIS A 86 -14.88 -7.32 5.77
C HIS A 86 -13.93 -8.52 5.62
N LEU A 87 -12.63 -8.27 5.71
CA LEU A 87 -11.61 -9.31 5.57
C LEU A 87 -11.59 -10.25 6.78
N GLU A 88 -11.79 -9.73 7.99
CA GLU A 88 -11.91 -10.56 9.21
C GLU A 88 -13.12 -11.51 9.14
N ASN A 89 -14.25 -11.05 8.62
CA ASN A 89 -15.46 -11.86 8.47
C ASN A 89 -15.39 -12.82 7.26
N CYS A 90 -14.44 -12.63 6.36
CA CYS A 90 -14.25 -13.47 5.19
C CYS A 90 -13.49 -14.74 5.57
N LYS A 91 -14.21 -15.84 5.82
CA LYS A 91 -13.64 -17.14 6.26
C LYS A 91 -12.56 -17.73 5.35
N THR A 92 -12.44 -17.26 4.12
CA THR A 92 -11.45 -17.71 3.14
C THR A 92 -10.20 -16.85 3.11
N HIS A 93 -10.20 -15.69 3.79
CA HIS A 93 -9.04 -14.81 3.83
C HIS A 93 -8.10 -15.20 4.96
N ILE A 94 -6.82 -15.35 4.64
CA ILE A 94 -5.78 -15.68 5.62
C ILE A 94 -5.46 -14.42 6.43
N PRO A 95 -5.39 -14.47 7.78
CA PRO A 95 -4.97 -13.33 8.59
C PRO A 95 -3.65 -12.74 8.10
N LEU A 96 -3.51 -11.41 8.16
CA LEU A 96 -2.27 -10.75 7.71
C LEU A 96 -1.05 -11.25 8.48
N SER A 97 -1.24 -11.55 9.77
CA SER A 97 -0.19 -12.13 10.61
C SER A 97 0.37 -13.40 10.01
N ASP A 98 -0.50 -14.28 9.55
CA ASP A 98 -0.15 -15.61 9.09
C ASP A 98 0.55 -15.51 7.74
N LEU A 99 0.07 -14.65 6.84
CA LEU A 99 0.73 -14.37 5.56
C LEU A 99 2.17 -13.84 5.74
N VAL A 100 2.36 -12.90 6.67
CA VAL A 100 3.68 -12.34 6.96
C VAL A 100 4.60 -13.37 7.61
N LEU A 101 4.07 -14.18 8.53
CA LEU A 101 4.82 -15.25 9.20
C LEU A 101 5.22 -16.36 8.23
N ASP A 102 4.33 -16.78 7.33
CA ASP A 102 4.61 -17.78 6.30
C ASP A 102 5.75 -17.31 5.38
N SER A 103 5.68 -16.06 4.88
CA SER A 103 6.77 -15.50 4.06
C SER A 103 8.10 -15.41 4.81
N ALA A 104 8.07 -15.01 6.09
CA ALA A 104 9.28 -14.94 6.89
C ALA A 104 9.88 -16.33 7.17
N ASN A 105 9.04 -17.31 7.51
CA ASN A 105 9.43 -18.68 7.76
C ASN A 105 10.02 -19.34 6.51
N ASP A 106 9.46 -19.07 5.32
CA ASP A 106 10.02 -19.55 4.06
C ASP A 106 11.41 -18.97 3.79
N LYS A 107 11.62 -17.68 4.05
CA LYS A 107 12.93 -17.01 3.91
C LYS A 107 13.95 -17.58 4.90
N ILE A 108 13.55 -17.83 6.15
CA ILE A 108 14.38 -18.46 7.18
C ILE A 108 14.75 -19.88 6.75
N LYS A 109 13.77 -20.71 6.39
CA LYS A 109 13.96 -22.11 5.98
C LYS A 109 14.87 -22.21 4.76
N TYR A 110 14.68 -21.34 3.76
CA TYR A 110 15.58 -21.25 2.62
C TYR A 110 17.03 -20.93 3.04
N SER A 111 17.21 -19.93 3.91
CA SER A 111 18.54 -19.56 4.41
C SER A 111 19.23 -20.70 5.18
N LEU A 112 18.45 -21.51 5.91
CA LEU A 112 18.94 -22.67 6.67
C LEU A 112 19.34 -23.82 5.76
N ILE A 113 18.56 -24.13 4.71
CA ILE A 113 18.92 -25.14 3.71
C ILE A 113 20.23 -24.75 3.00
N VAL A 114 20.41 -23.46 2.69
CA VAL A 114 21.65 -22.94 2.08
C VAL A 114 22.84 -22.99 3.05
N LYS A 115 22.61 -22.83 4.35
CA LYS A 115 23.66 -22.96 5.38
C LYS A 115 24.00 -24.41 5.69
N SER A 116 23.01 -25.30 5.84
CA SER A 116 23.23 -26.73 6.15
C SER A 116 23.87 -27.49 4.99
N THR A 117 23.70 -27.02 3.76
CA THR A 117 24.44 -27.51 2.59
C THR A 117 25.90 -27.03 2.56
N LYS A 118 26.25 -26.00 3.35
CA LYS A 118 27.61 -25.45 3.44
C LYS A 118 28.38 -25.91 4.68
N ASP A 119 27.71 -26.07 5.81
CA ASP A 119 28.32 -26.46 7.08
C ASP A 119 27.54 -27.62 7.72
N ALA A 120 28.21 -28.75 7.89
CA ALA A 120 27.70 -29.84 8.71
C ALA A 120 28.00 -29.54 10.20
N ILE A 121 26.94 -29.52 11.01
CA ILE A 121 26.86 -29.62 12.49
C ILE A 121 26.68 -28.30 13.29
N SER A 122 25.49 -28.15 13.92
CA SER A 122 25.26 -27.95 15.37
C SER A 122 23.74 -27.75 15.66
N GLU A 123 22.94 -28.79 15.46
CA GLU A 123 21.48 -28.68 15.30
C GLU A 123 20.68 -28.15 16.52
N GLN A 124 21.09 -28.42 17.77
CA GLN A 124 20.22 -28.12 18.93
C GLN A 124 20.22 -26.66 19.41
N GLU A 125 21.38 -26.00 19.41
CA GLU A 125 21.47 -24.60 19.84
C GLU A 125 20.87 -23.66 18.79
N ASP A 126 20.96 -24.04 17.51
CA ASP A 126 20.34 -23.33 16.40
C ASP A 126 18.81 -23.47 16.42
N ILE A 127 18.26 -24.64 16.78
CA ILE A 127 16.80 -24.82 16.94
C ILE A 127 16.23 -23.88 18.00
N ARG A 128 16.84 -23.77 19.19
CA ARG A 128 16.33 -22.87 20.25
C ARG A 128 16.37 -21.40 19.83
N LYS A 129 17.45 -20.97 19.17
CA LYS A 129 17.56 -19.59 18.64
C LYS A 129 16.48 -19.30 17.59
N LEU A 130 16.10 -20.30 16.79
CA LEU A 130 15.03 -20.19 15.80
C LEU A 130 13.64 -20.11 16.43
N GLU A 131 13.37 -20.91 17.46
CA GLU A 131 12.13 -20.84 18.23
C GLU A 131 11.96 -19.45 18.87
N ASP A 132 13.01 -18.93 19.50
CA ASP A 132 13.02 -17.59 20.08
C ASP A 132 12.81 -16.49 19.02
N TYR A 133 13.45 -16.61 17.85
CA TYR A 133 13.27 -15.65 16.76
C TYR A 133 11.83 -15.65 16.23
N THR A 134 11.26 -16.84 16.03
CA THR A 134 9.89 -17.02 15.54
C THR A 134 8.88 -16.42 16.50
N SER A 135 9.01 -16.72 17.81
CA SER A 135 8.11 -16.16 18.83
C SER A 135 8.20 -14.63 18.92
N ASN A 136 9.41 -14.06 18.80
CA ASN A 136 9.58 -12.62 18.77
C ASN A 136 8.95 -12.00 17.52
N LEU A 137 9.07 -12.66 16.36
CA LEU A 137 8.46 -12.20 15.12
C LEU A 137 6.93 -12.20 15.21
N GLU A 138 6.30 -13.28 15.71
CA GLU A 138 4.86 -13.37 15.95
C GLU A 138 4.36 -12.21 16.82
N LYS A 139 5.10 -11.91 17.89
CA LYS A 139 4.78 -10.80 18.79
C LYS A 139 4.92 -9.44 18.09
N CYS A 140 5.95 -9.24 17.27
CA CYS A 140 6.10 -8.02 16.49
C CYS A 140 4.98 -7.84 15.47
N VAL A 141 4.64 -8.90 14.74
CA VAL A 141 3.60 -8.87 13.71
C VAL A 141 2.22 -8.60 14.32
N SER A 142 1.88 -9.25 15.44
CA SER A 142 0.62 -8.97 16.14
C SER A 142 0.53 -7.53 16.64
N LEU A 143 1.62 -6.97 17.18
CA LEU A 143 1.67 -5.56 17.59
C LEU A 143 1.51 -4.60 16.40
N ILE A 144 2.20 -4.86 15.28
CA ILE A 144 2.18 -3.98 14.10
C ILE A 144 0.79 -4.00 13.43
N THR A 145 0.19 -5.18 13.32
CA THR A 145 -1.14 -5.37 12.74
C THR A 145 -2.26 -4.99 13.71
N LYS A 146 -1.96 -4.48 14.92
CA LYS A 146 -2.97 -4.21 15.96
C LYS A 146 -3.92 -5.40 16.17
N ASN A 147 -3.36 -6.61 16.27
CA ASN A 147 -4.07 -7.87 16.40
C ASN A 147 -4.89 -8.28 15.16
N GLY A 148 -4.35 -8.13 13.95
CA GLY A 148 -4.94 -8.71 12.74
C GLY A 148 -5.58 -7.73 11.75
N SER A 149 -5.45 -6.42 11.97
CA SER A 149 -5.78 -5.44 10.93
C SER A 149 -4.92 -5.67 9.69
N PHE A 150 -5.55 -5.68 8.52
CA PHE A 150 -4.91 -5.82 7.22
C PHE A 150 -4.39 -4.49 6.68
N CYS A 151 -5.14 -3.43 6.94
CA CYS A 151 -4.84 -2.10 6.43
C CYS A 151 -4.92 -1.01 7.49
N LYS A 152 -4.27 0.10 7.21
CA LYS A 152 -4.26 1.30 8.04
C LYS A 152 -4.30 2.54 7.18
N LYS A 153 -4.76 3.65 7.76
CA LYS A 153 -4.62 4.98 7.15
C LYS A 153 -3.15 5.42 7.16
N SER A 154 -2.72 6.05 6.07
CA SER A 154 -1.44 6.74 5.95
C SER A 154 -1.65 8.18 5.50
N ASN A 155 -0.80 9.08 5.98
CA ASN A 155 -0.84 10.51 5.67
C ASN A 155 0.39 10.95 4.84
N ASN A 156 1.08 9.98 4.24
CA ASN A 156 2.38 10.17 3.60
C ASN A 156 2.58 9.16 2.46
N ALA A 157 2.18 9.54 1.25
CA ALA A 157 2.43 8.78 0.03
C ALA A 157 3.90 8.82 -0.44
N GLY A 158 4.83 9.30 0.40
CA GLY A 158 6.22 9.56 0.07
C GLY A 158 6.40 10.87 -0.71
N LEU A 159 7.55 11.02 -1.37
CA LEU A 159 7.84 12.16 -2.25
C LEU A 159 8.32 11.72 -3.64
N PHE A 160 8.16 10.42 -3.93
CA PHE A 160 8.58 9.79 -5.18
C PHE A 160 7.44 9.75 -6.20
N ILE A 161 7.50 8.81 -7.15
CA ILE A 161 6.49 8.60 -8.19
C ILE A 161 5.09 8.36 -7.58
N CYS A 162 4.99 7.64 -6.45
CA CYS A 162 3.71 7.38 -5.77
C CYS A 162 2.97 8.70 -5.43
N ASN A 163 3.64 9.60 -4.72
CA ASN A 163 3.08 10.90 -4.35
C ASN A 163 2.83 11.79 -5.57
N TYR A 164 3.74 11.78 -6.54
CA TYR A 164 3.55 12.52 -7.79
C TYR A 164 2.23 12.11 -8.48
N CYS A 165 2.05 10.81 -8.70
CA CYS A 165 0.83 10.30 -9.32
C CYS A 165 -0.40 10.62 -8.48
N TYR A 166 -0.33 10.42 -7.16
CA TYR A 166 -1.48 10.63 -6.30
C TYR A 166 -1.91 12.10 -6.25
N TYR A 167 -0.96 13.02 -6.05
CA TYR A 167 -1.26 14.45 -6.00
C TYR A 167 -1.85 14.95 -7.32
N SER A 168 -1.30 14.53 -8.47
CA SER A 168 -1.87 14.86 -9.79
C SER A 168 -3.31 14.38 -9.92
N SER A 169 -3.61 13.14 -9.52
CA SER A 169 -4.98 12.59 -9.54
C SER A 169 -5.92 13.30 -8.57
N LEU A 170 -5.46 13.64 -7.37
CA LEU A 170 -6.24 14.44 -6.43
C LEU A 170 -6.54 15.81 -7.02
N HIS A 171 -5.55 16.49 -7.59
CA HIS A 171 -5.74 17.80 -8.23
C HIS A 171 -6.77 17.73 -9.37
N HIS A 172 -6.73 16.67 -10.18
CA HIS A 172 -7.69 16.43 -11.25
C HIS A 172 -9.12 16.16 -10.76
N THR A 173 -9.26 15.37 -9.69
CA THR A 173 -10.56 14.88 -9.21
C THR A 173 -11.24 15.83 -8.24
N GLN A 174 -10.49 16.66 -7.51
CA GLN A 174 -10.99 17.64 -6.54
C GLN A 174 -12.09 18.56 -7.09
N PRO A 175 -11.93 19.26 -8.24
CA PRO A 175 -12.95 20.17 -8.75
C PRO A 175 -14.16 19.45 -9.39
N LYS A 176 -14.11 18.13 -9.59
CA LYS A 176 -15.14 17.37 -10.31
C LYS A 176 -16.12 16.71 -9.35
N HIS A 177 -17.42 16.84 -9.64
CA HIS A 177 -18.46 16.08 -8.95
C HIS A 177 -18.33 14.58 -9.29
N ASN A 178 -18.68 13.69 -8.34
CA ASN A 178 -18.66 12.23 -8.53
C ASN A 178 -17.35 11.63 -9.09
N CYS A 179 -16.22 12.26 -8.79
CA CYS A 179 -14.91 11.84 -9.30
C CYS A 179 -13.91 11.74 -8.14
N TYR A 180 -13.36 10.56 -7.89
CA TYR A 180 -12.55 10.26 -6.70
C TYR A 180 -11.20 9.70 -7.10
N SER A 181 -10.19 9.91 -6.25
CA SER A 181 -8.87 9.31 -6.40
C SER A 181 -8.42 8.75 -5.06
N LEU A 182 -7.86 7.55 -5.06
CA LEU A 182 -7.31 6.89 -3.88
C LEU A 182 -5.96 6.25 -4.25
N PHE A 183 -4.99 6.34 -3.34
CA PHE A 183 -3.70 5.66 -3.48
C PHE A 183 -3.53 4.65 -2.33
N ILE A 184 -3.01 3.48 -2.68
CA ILE A 184 -2.75 2.41 -1.73
C ILE A 184 -1.30 1.99 -1.90
N HIS A 185 -0.52 2.06 -0.83
CA HIS A 185 0.74 1.33 -0.77
C HIS A 185 0.46 -0.13 -0.43
N VAL A 186 0.88 -1.02 -1.32
CA VAL A 186 0.75 -2.46 -1.15
C VAL A 186 2.09 -3.05 -0.70
N PRO A 187 2.09 -4.09 0.14
CA PRO A 187 3.30 -4.85 0.46
C PRO A 187 3.89 -5.53 -0.79
N PRO A 188 5.19 -5.86 -0.77
CA PRO A 188 5.82 -6.62 -1.86
C PRO A 188 5.16 -7.99 -2.08
N HIS A 189 5.15 -8.45 -3.34
CA HIS A 189 4.51 -9.71 -3.71
C HIS A 189 5.18 -10.96 -3.09
N ASP A 190 6.45 -10.85 -2.71
CA ASP A 190 7.20 -11.88 -1.99
C ASP A 190 6.88 -11.89 -0.48
N LEU A 191 6.22 -10.84 0.02
CA LEU A 191 5.70 -10.79 1.38
C LEU A 191 4.22 -11.22 1.44
N ILE A 192 3.38 -10.66 0.56
CA ILE A 192 1.99 -11.06 0.41
C ILE A 192 1.77 -11.41 -1.06
N ASN A 193 1.44 -12.66 -1.34
CA ASN A 193 1.24 -13.11 -2.71
C ASN A 193 0.11 -12.35 -3.42
N ILE A 194 0.15 -12.33 -4.76
CA ILE A 194 -0.78 -11.55 -5.59
C ILE A 194 -2.25 -11.97 -5.37
N ASP A 195 -2.53 -13.25 -5.11
CA ASP A 195 -3.90 -13.72 -4.89
C ASP A 195 -4.51 -13.05 -3.65
N ASN A 196 -3.77 -12.99 -2.53
CA ASN A 196 -4.22 -12.28 -1.33
C ASN A 196 -4.28 -10.75 -1.55
N GLN A 197 -3.39 -10.18 -2.38
CA GLN A 197 -3.50 -8.77 -2.77
C GLN A 197 -4.77 -8.48 -3.58
N ILE A 198 -5.18 -9.40 -4.45
CA ILE A 198 -6.43 -9.29 -5.20
C ILE A 198 -7.64 -9.34 -4.27
N GLU A 199 -7.65 -10.23 -3.28
CA GLU A 199 -8.75 -10.29 -2.30
C GLU A 199 -8.86 -9.00 -1.48
N PHE A 200 -7.72 -8.40 -1.09
CA PHE A 200 -7.71 -7.08 -0.47
C PHE A 200 -8.34 -6.02 -1.39
N VAL A 201 -7.93 -5.95 -2.67
CA VAL A 201 -8.45 -4.96 -3.61
C VAL A 201 -9.96 -5.16 -3.84
N LYS A 202 -10.45 -6.41 -3.90
CA LYS A 202 -11.89 -6.69 -4.01
C LYS A 202 -12.66 -6.16 -2.80
N ALA A 203 -12.18 -6.42 -1.58
CA ALA A 203 -12.79 -5.89 -0.36
C ALA A 203 -12.79 -4.35 -0.35
N LEU A 204 -11.66 -3.73 -0.72
CA LEU A 204 -11.54 -2.29 -0.82
C LEU A 204 -12.55 -1.69 -1.81
N VAL A 205 -12.64 -2.24 -3.02
CA VAL A 205 -13.60 -1.76 -4.04
C VAL A 205 -15.04 -1.91 -3.54
N HIS A 206 -15.36 -3.02 -2.88
CA HIS A 206 -16.68 -3.22 -2.28
C HIS A 206 -17.02 -2.13 -1.25
N CYS A 207 -16.11 -1.84 -0.31
CA CYS A 207 -16.30 -0.80 0.70
C CYS A 207 -16.39 0.62 0.09
N ILE A 208 -15.59 0.90 -0.95
CA ILE A 208 -15.68 2.17 -1.68
C ILE A 208 -17.06 2.32 -2.34
N VAL A 209 -17.56 1.28 -3.02
CA VAL A 209 -18.89 1.32 -3.65
C VAL A 209 -19.98 1.53 -2.60
N LYS A 210 -19.89 0.84 -1.45
CA LYS A 210 -20.82 1.02 -0.32
C LYS A 210 -20.81 2.45 0.21
N GLN A 211 -19.65 3.08 0.35
CA GLN A 211 -19.52 4.46 0.82
C GLN A 211 -20.10 5.50 -0.16
N LEU A 212 -20.11 5.20 -1.46
CA LEU A 212 -20.55 6.10 -2.52
C LEU A 212 -21.98 5.85 -3.01
N SER A 213 -22.66 4.83 -2.46
CA SER A 213 -24.05 4.48 -2.74
C SER A 213 -24.99 5.22 -1.79
#